data_AF-A0A1F5SG07-F1
#
_entry.id   AF-A0A1F5SG07-F1
#
_cell.length_a   1.000
_cell.length_b   1.000
_cell.length_c   1.000
_cell.angle_alpha   90.00
_cell.angle_beta   90.00
_cell.angle_gamma   90.00
#
_symmetry.space_group_name_H-M   'P 1'
#
loop_
_entity.id
_entity.type
_entity.pdbx_description
1 polymer ?
#
loop_
_entity_poly.entity_id
_entity_poly.type
_entity_poly.pdbx_seq_one_letter_code
_entity_poly.pdbx_strand_id
1 'polypeptide(L)'
;MDIQDLVKDARNLTDYELDRRLTSLIINNGNYKNLDKKNRQLVLSLLKKFRTYLKRGYTINSELIRREMYPLRRDRIKLGLDDPDLDDIENILNAFGV
;
A
#
# COMPACT_ATOMS: atom_id res chain seq x y z
N MET A 1 -1.36 -15.55 2.08
CA MET A 1 -0.76 -14.73 1.02
C MET A 1 -0.04 -13.60 1.71
N ASP A 2 1.27 -13.60 1.64
CA ASP A 2 2.07 -12.47 2.12
C ASP A 2 2.30 -11.47 0.98
N ILE A 3 2.94 -10.34 1.32
CA ILE A 3 3.23 -9.27 0.36
C ILE A 3 4.26 -9.73 -0.68
N GLN A 4 5.22 -10.57 -0.28
CA GLN A 4 6.31 -11.02 -1.13
C GLN A 4 5.81 -11.98 -2.23
N ASP A 5 4.89 -12.86 -1.88
CA ASP A 5 4.17 -13.73 -2.82
C ASP A 5 3.39 -12.89 -3.84
N LEU A 6 2.70 -11.85 -3.38
CA LEU A 6 1.94 -10.96 -4.27
C LEU A 6 2.85 -10.20 -5.25
N VAL A 7 3.99 -9.69 -4.77
CA VAL A 7 4.97 -8.98 -5.60
C VAL A 7 5.59 -9.90 -6.65
N LYS A 8 5.92 -11.15 -6.29
CA LYS A 8 6.45 -12.16 -7.22
C LYS A 8 5.45 -12.51 -8.32
N ASP A 9 4.18 -12.70 -7.96
CA ASP A 9 3.11 -13.07 -8.89
C ASP A 9 2.62 -11.90 -9.74
N ALA A 10 2.82 -10.64 -9.29
CA ALA A 10 2.21 -9.45 -9.89
C ALA A 10 2.43 -9.31 -11.40
N ARG A 11 3.57 -9.79 -11.92
CA ARG A 11 3.90 -9.77 -13.36
C ARG A 11 2.94 -10.62 -14.21
N ASN A 12 2.41 -11.69 -13.65
CA ASN A 12 1.59 -12.68 -14.35
C ASN A 12 0.09 -12.42 -14.18
N LEU A 13 -0.29 -11.43 -13.35
CA LEU A 13 -1.67 -11.10 -13.07
C LEU A 13 -2.20 -10.04 -14.04
N THR A 14 -3.47 -10.17 -14.40
CA THR A 14 -4.23 -9.07 -14.98
C THR A 14 -4.39 -7.93 -13.98
N ASP A 15 -4.68 -6.73 -14.45
CA ASP A 15 -4.91 -5.57 -13.58
C ASP A 15 -6.05 -5.84 -12.60
N TYR A 16 -7.10 -6.54 -13.04
CA TYR A 16 -8.22 -6.94 -12.21
C TYR A 16 -7.82 -7.92 -11.10
N GLU A 17 -7.04 -8.95 -11.44
CA GLU A 17 -6.60 -9.95 -10.46
C GLU A 17 -5.65 -9.34 -9.42
N LEU A 18 -4.73 -8.49 -9.86
CA LEU A 18 -3.81 -7.78 -8.97
C LEU A 18 -4.57 -6.86 -8.02
N ASP A 19 -5.52 -6.06 -8.52
CA ASP A 19 -6.38 -5.21 -7.69
C ASP A 19 -7.20 -6.03 -6.69
N ARG A 20 -7.75 -7.17 -7.10
CA ARG A 20 -8.51 -8.07 -6.22
C ARG A 20 -7.62 -8.67 -5.13
N ARG A 21 -6.40 -9.11 -5.47
CA ARG A 21 -5.46 -9.66 -4.49
C ARG A 21 -4.93 -8.59 -3.53
N LEU A 22 -4.60 -7.39 -4.01
CA LEU A 22 -4.23 -6.24 -3.15
C LEU A 22 -5.34 -5.91 -2.16
N THR A 23 -6.59 -5.87 -2.64
CA THR A 23 -7.76 -5.62 -1.78
C THR A 23 -7.91 -6.72 -0.73
N SER A 24 -7.81 -7.99 -1.13
CA SER A 24 -7.88 -9.13 -0.22
C SER A 24 -6.77 -9.08 0.83
N LEU A 25 -5.55 -8.73 0.43
CA LEU A 25 -4.41 -8.60 1.32
C LEU A 25 -4.65 -7.48 2.36
N ILE A 26 -5.15 -6.31 1.95
CA ILE A 26 -5.47 -5.23 2.89
C ILE A 26 -6.59 -5.61 3.88
N ILE A 27 -7.61 -6.34 3.41
CA ILE A 27 -8.74 -6.72 4.24
C ILE A 27 -8.37 -7.82 5.24
N ASN A 28 -7.60 -8.82 4.80
CA ASN A 28 -7.37 -10.05 5.54
C ASN A 28 -6.05 -10.08 6.32
N ASN A 29 -5.10 -9.20 6.03
CA ASN A 29 -3.82 -9.19 6.73
C ASN A 29 -3.94 -8.44 8.07
N GLY A 30 -3.66 -9.18 9.15
CA GLY A 30 -3.75 -8.69 10.53
C GLY A 30 -2.84 -7.50 10.83
N ASN A 31 -1.80 -7.24 10.01
CA ASN A 31 -0.96 -6.05 10.12
C ASN A 31 -1.72 -4.75 9.82
N TYR A 32 -2.89 -4.84 9.18
CA TYR A 32 -3.71 -3.68 8.80
C TYR A 32 -4.99 -3.58 9.62
N LYS A 33 -5.11 -4.38 10.69
CA LYS A 33 -6.30 -4.41 11.54
C LYS A 33 -6.57 -3.07 12.24
N ASN A 34 -5.50 -2.32 12.53
CA ASN A 34 -5.55 -1.04 13.22
C ASN A 34 -6.05 0.10 12.32
N LEU A 35 -5.90 -0.05 10.99
CA LEU A 35 -6.41 0.93 10.05
C LEU A 35 -7.94 0.86 10.00
N ASP A 36 -8.58 2.02 10.13
CA ASP A 36 -10.01 2.14 9.88
C ASP A 36 -10.33 1.92 8.39
N LYS A 37 -11.63 1.87 8.06
CA LYS A 37 -12.07 1.64 6.68
C LYS A 37 -11.55 2.71 5.70
N LYS A 38 -11.43 3.95 6.14
CA LYS A 38 -10.99 5.09 5.32
C LYS A 38 -9.50 5.00 5.03
N ASN A 39 -8.70 4.68 6.04
CA ASN A 39 -7.25 4.54 5.96
C ASN A 39 -6.88 3.32 5.12
N ARG A 40 -7.63 2.21 5.22
CA ARG A 40 -7.48 1.05 4.31
C ARG A 40 -7.73 1.42 2.85
N GLN A 41 -8.74 2.23 2.56
CA GLN A 41 -9.01 2.71 1.20
C GLN A 41 -7.89 3.62 0.69
N LEU A 42 -7.35 4.46 1.56
CA LEU A 42 -6.20 5.31 1.24
C LEU A 42 -4.98 4.48 0.85
N VAL A 43 -4.60 3.50 1.67
CA VAL A 43 -3.50 2.56 1.38
C VAL A 43 -3.73 1.84 0.05
N LEU A 44 -4.94 1.31 -0.17
CA LEU A 44 -5.28 0.64 -1.43
C LEU A 44 -5.10 1.58 -2.62
N SER A 45 -5.50 2.84 -2.49
CA SER A 45 -5.35 3.84 -3.56
C SER A 45 -3.87 4.09 -3.89
N LEU A 46 -3.00 4.13 -2.88
CA LEU A 46 -1.55 4.31 -3.05
C LEU A 46 -0.92 3.10 -3.74
N LEU A 47 -1.24 1.88 -3.27
CA LEU A 47 -0.76 0.65 -3.90
C LEU A 47 -1.23 0.51 -5.35
N LYS A 48 -2.45 0.95 -5.67
CA LYS A 48 -2.94 1.00 -7.06
C LYS A 48 -2.13 1.96 -7.93
N LYS A 49 -1.64 3.08 -7.41
CA LYS A 49 -0.70 3.95 -8.16
C LYS A 49 0.61 3.21 -8.46
N PHE A 50 1.04 2.32 -7.57
CA PHE A 50 2.25 1.52 -7.73
C PHE A 50 2.05 0.26 -8.59
N ARG A 51 0.82 -0.02 -9.05
CA ARG A 51 0.50 -1.19 -9.88
C ARG A 51 1.45 -1.38 -11.06
N THR A 52 1.76 -0.30 -11.78
CA THR A 52 2.68 -0.35 -12.93
C THR A 52 4.08 -0.79 -12.54
N TYR A 53 4.56 -0.43 -11.35
CA TYR A 53 5.86 -0.86 -10.82
C TYR A 53 5.80 -2.35 -10.44
N LEU A 54 4.78 -2.74 -9.68
CA LEU A 54 4.56 -4.13 -9.27
C LEU A 54 4.45 -5.08 -10.46
N LYS A 55 3.70 -4.71 -11.51
CA LYS A 55 3.58 -5.51 -12.75
C LYS A 55 4.86 -5.59 -13.56
N ARG A 56 5.76 -4.63 -13.40
CA ARG A 56 7.12 -4.71 -13.97
C ARG A 56 8.06 -5.48 -13.05
N GLY A 57 7.59 -5.96 -11.89
CA GLY A 57 8.36 -6.58 -10.81
C GLY A 57 9.45 -5.67 -10.26
N TYR A 58 9.21 -4.36 -10.31
CA TYR A 58 9.98 -3.40 -9.54
C TYR A 58 9.37 -3.29 -8.15
N THR A 59 10.23 -3.25 -7.14
CA THR A 59 9.83 -2.89 -5.79
C THR A 59 9.58 -1.39 -5.71
N ILE A 60 8.80 -0.99 -4.71
CA ILE A 60 8.51 0.41 -4.47
C ILE A 60 9.75 1.01 -3.80
N ASN A 61 10.43 1.94 -4.47
CA ASN A 61 11.62 2.55 -3.88
C ASN A 61 11.24 3.48 -2.69
N SER A 62 12.17 3.65 -1.75
CA SER A 62 11.96 4.47 -0.54
C SER A 62 11.70 5.96 -0.82
N GLU A 63 12.26 6.52 -1.88
CA GLU A 63 12.02 7.90 -2.31
C GLU A 63 10.59 8.10 -2.85
N LEU A 64 10.06 7.11 -3.56
CA LEU A 64 8.70 7.07 -4.04
C LEU A 64 7.72 6.98 -2.86
N ILE A 65 8.02 6.14 -1.88
CA ILE A 65 7.27 6.05 -0.61
C ILE A 65 7.29 7.41 0.09
N ARG A 66 8.48 8.01 0.29
CA ARG A 66 8.62 9.32 0.92
C ARG A 66 7.82 10.40 0.19
N ARG A 67 7.84 10.40 -1.14
CA ARG A 67 7.08 11.35 -1.97
C ARG A 67 5.57 11.21 -1.78
N GLU A 68 5.05 9.99 -1.70
CA GLU A 68 3.63 9.76 -1.45
C GLU A 68 3.25 9.99 0.03
N MET A 69 4.16 9.76 0.98
CA MET A 69 3.95 10.05 2.40
C MET A 69 3.91 11.55 2.71
N TYR A 70 4.66 12.37 1.98
CA TYR A 70 4.72 13.82 2.19
C TYR A 70 3.34 14.51 2.21
N PRO A 71 2.47 14.35 1.19
CA PRO A 71 1.13 14.95 1.21
C PRO A 71 0.25 14.39 2.34
N LEU A 72 0.42 13.11 2.73
CA LEU A 72 -0.32 12.51 3.84
C LEU A 72 0.06 13.16 5.16
N ARG A 73 1.36 13.34 5.42
CA ARG A 73 1.87 14.01 6.63
C ARG A 73 1.44 15.47 6.69
N ARG A 74 1.47 16.18 5.54
CA ARG A 74 1.07 17.60 5.42
C ARG A 74 -0.43 17.79 5.69
N ASP A 75 -1.27 16.96 5.07
CA ASP A 75 -2.74 17.10 5.13
C ASP A 75 -3.38 16.14 6.14
N ARG A 76 -2.61 15.57 7.09
CA ARG A 76 -3.06 14.52 8.02
C ARG A 76 -4.36 14.86 8.76
N ILE A 77 -4.48 16.09 9.25
CA ILE A 77 -5.68 16.58 9.96
C ILE A 77 -6.91 16.55 9.06
N LYS A 78 -6.78 16.99 7.80
CA LYS A 78 -7.90 16.97 6.83
C LYS A 78 -8.27 15.55 6.43
N LEU A 79 -7.27 14.66 6.37
CA LEU A 79 -7.46 13.26 6.06
C LEU A 79 -7.98 12.46 7.26
N GLY A 80 -7.92 13.02 8.48
CA GLY A 80 -8.29 12.35 9.71
C GLY A 80 -7.28 11.26 10.09
N LEU A 81 -6.01 11.45 9.75
CA LEU A 81 -4.89 10.57 10.06
C LEU A 81 -4.17 11.09 11.30
N ASP A 82 -3.90 10.20 12.26
CA ASP A 82 -2.96 10.45 13.35
C ASP A 82 -1.54 9.96 13.01
N ASP A 83 -0.59 10.19 13.92
CA ASP A 83 0.80 9.76 13.70
C ASP A 83 0.93 8.22 13.64
N PRO A 84 0.26 7.43 14.50
CA PRO A 84 0.18 5.98 14.34
C PRO A 84 -0.34 5.51 12.98
N ASP A 85 -1.39 6.14 12.45
CA ASP A 85 -1.93 5.82 11.12
C ASP A 85 -0.88 6.05 10.03
N LEU A 86 -0.14 7.17 10.10
CA LEU A 86 0.89 7.51 9.14
C LEU A 86 2.05 6.51 9.18
N ASP A 87 2.47 6.10 10.38
CA ASP A 87 3.53 5.13 10.57
C ASP A 87 3.09 3.73 10.11
N ASP A 88 1.84 3.34 10.38
CA ASP A 88 1.25 2.12 9.83
C ASP A 88 1.26 2.19 8.30
N ILE A 89 0.74 3.25 7.68
CA ILE A 89 0.74 3.40 6.21
C ILE A 89 2.16 3.29 5.64
N GLU A 90 3.14 3.96 6.24
CA GLU A 90 4.53 3.90 5.79
C GLU A 90 5.12 2.49 5.90
N ASN A 91 4.88 1.79 7.01
CA ASN A 91 5.29 0.40 7.20
C ASN A 91 4.68 -0.53 6.15
N ILE A 92 3.43 -0.31 5.78
CA ILE A 92 2.76 -1.08 4.73
C ILE A 92 3.47 -0.86 3.40
N LEU A 93 3.68 0.40 3.02
CA LEU A 93 4.33 0.72 1.74
C LEU A 93 5.75 0.18 1.69
N ASN A 94 6.49 0.27 2.80
CA ASN A 94 7.85 -0.27 2.92
C ASN A 94 7.90 -1.79 2.78
N ALA A 95 6.86 -2.52 3.19
CA ALA A 95 6.82 -3.96 3.02
C ALA A 95 6.67 -4.42 1.54
N PHE A 96 6.27 -3.51 0.65
CA PHE A 96 6.31 -3.69 -0.81
C PHE A 96 7.61 -3.11 -1.44
N GLY A 97 8.45 -2.45 -0.64
CA GLY A 97 9.78 -1.99 -0.99
C GLY A 97 10.87 -3.01 -0.62
N VAL A 98 12.12 -2.67 -0.93
CA VAL A 98 13.34 -3.35 -0.45
C VAL A 98 14.20 -2.32 0.26
#